data_AF-A0A968T925-F1
#
_entry.id   AF-A0A968T925-F1
#
_cell.length_a   1.000
_cell.length_b   1.000
_cell.length_c   1.000
_cell.angle_alpha   90.00
_cell.angle_beta   90.00
_cell.angle_gamma   90.00
#
_symmetry.space_group_name_H-M   'P 1'
#
loop_
_entity.id
_entity.type
_entity.pdbx_description
1 polymer ?
#
loop_
_entity_poly.entity_id
_entity_poly.type
_entity_poly.pdbx_seq_one_letter_code
_entity_poly.pdbx_strand_id
1 'polypeptide(L)'
;MSSDKFHHAQWDGTRGWGGATLDQKGVTGKYRPENEPPKLIHTQYFAHLNLIAQMQKDGYHYCGEDMGIFGINRTGPDLIERIPSLPLWADCYCDFNEYDVRKAGFEPMDIFFKGLAYRMMWKVYWNIRQDKLNLGTENPFAFKMINIFNQVADFLYDREILNGEKGVLYTKDSTSVLWAFTNFDFPLNTSAKVKNLVSGKDFTGKSIKAEKNNVYMISR
;
A
#
# COMPACT_ATOMS: atom_id res chain seq x y z
N MET A 1 -10.63 6.72 -13.72
CA MET A 1 -10.19 5.94 -12.54
C MET A 1 -9.11 6.72 -11.82
N SER A 2 -9.47 7.59 -10.87
CA SER A 2 -8.51 8.11 -9.89
C SER A 2 -8.73 7.34 -8.59
N SER A 3 -7.90 6.34 -8.40
CA SER A 3 -7.51 5.95 -7.05
C SER A 3 -6.20 6.71 -6.82
N ASP A 4 -6.02 7.33 -5.66
CA ASP A 4 -4.81 8.08 -5.27
C ASP A 4 -3.60 7.15 -5.03
N LYS A 5 -3.50 6.08 -5.82
CA LYS A 5 -2.48 5.03 -5.80
C LYS A 5 -1.56 5.09 -7.02
N PHE A 6 -1.77 6.06 -7.91
CA PHE A 6 -1.16 6.08 -9.23
C PHE A 6 -0.67 7.48 -9.55
N HIS A 7 0.63 7.62 -9.78
CA HIS A 7 1.18 8.84 -10.35
C HIS A 7 0.80 8.92 -11.82
N HIS A 8 -0.31 9.58 -12.11
CA HIS A 8 -0.61 10.08 -13.44
C HIS A 8 0.06 11.45 -13.58
N ALA A 9 1.15 11.53 -14.35
CA ALA A 9 1.70 12.82 -14.77
C ALA A 9 0.72 13.47 -15.77
N GLN A 10 0.13 14.60 -15.39
CA GLN A 10 -0.76 15.38 -16.25
C GLN A 10 0.06 16.35 -17.10
N TRP A 11 -0.15 16.30 -18.41
CA TRP A 11 0.27 17.35 -19.33
C TRP A 11 -0.64 18.58 -19.12
N ASP A 12 -0.06 19.71 -18.75
CA ASP A 12 -0.73 21.02 -18.85
C ASP A 12 -0.65 21.54 -20.29
N GLY A 13 -1.71 21.31 -21.07
CA GLY A 13 -1.80 21.74 -22.47
C GLY A 13 -1.84 23.27 -22.67
N THR A 14 -1.79 24.08 -21.61
CA THR A 14 -1.71 25.54 -21.72
C THR A 14 -0.27 26.06 -21.82
N ARG A 15 0.72 25.21 -21.52
CA ARG A 15 2.14 25.53 -21.70
C ARG A 15 2.64 24.84 -22.96
N GLY A 16 2.90 25.64 -23.99
CA GLY A 16 3.46 25.18 -25.26
C GLY A 16 4.87 24.63 -25.09
N TRP A 17 4.98 23.34 -24.80
CA TRP A 17 6.20 22.57 -24.98
C TRP A 17 5.95 21.65 -26.18
N GLY A 18 6.56 22.01 -27.31
CA GLY A 18 6.43 21.28 -28.56
C GLY A 18 7.00 19.87 -28.44
N GLY A 19 6.23 18.88 -28.87
CA GLY A 19 6.63 17.48 -28.94
C GLY A 19 5.54 16.61 -29.57
N ALA A 20 5.92 15.68 -30.43
CA ALA A 20 5.11 14.96 -31.42
C ALA A 20 4.02 14.00 -30.86
N THR A 21 3.55 14.18 -29.64
CA THR A 21 2.55 13.29 -28.98
C THR A 21 1.21 13.98 -28.69
N LEU A 22 1.05 15.24 -29.10
CA LEU A 22 -0.10 16.11 -28.75
C LEU A 22 -1.33 16.04 -29.66
N ASP A 23 -1.27 15.36 -30.81
CA ASP A 23 -2.34 15.44 -31.82
C ASP A 23 -3.56 14.56 -31.55
N GLN A 24 -3.64 13.89 -30.40
CA GLN A 24 -4.84 13.12 -30.00
C GLN A 24 -5.71 13.90 -29.02
N LYS A 25 -6.16 15.10 -29.42
CA LYS A 25 -7.04 16.00 -28.64
C LYS A 25 -8.42 15.43 -28.27
N GLY A 26 -8.77 14.21 -28.70
CA GLY A 26 -10.08 13.59 -28.44
C GLY A 26 -10.15 12.63 -27.26
N VAL A 27 -9.01 12.25 -26.64
CA VAL A 27 -8.95 11.05 -25.78
C VAL A 27 -9.00 11.38 -24.28
N THR A 28 -8.78 12.61 -23.83
CA THR A 28 -8.48 12.90 -22.40
C THR A 28 -9.56 13.66 -21.62
N GLY A 29 -10.73 13.95 -22.20
CA GLY A 29 -11.73 14.86 -21.62
C GLY A 29 -12.63 14.33 -20.48
N LYS A 30 -12.44 13.11 -19.95
CA LYS A 30 -13.39 12.51 -18.97
C LYS A 30 -12.75 11.69 -17.83
N TYR A 31 -11.74 12.21 -17.13
CA TYR A 31 -10.96 11.36 -16.20
C TYR A 31 -10.82 11.78 -14.72
N ARG A 32 -11.29 12.96 -14.29
CA ARG A 32 -11.33 13.30 -12.85
C ARG A 32 -12.74 13.07 -12.27
N PRO A 33 -12.89 12.41 -11.11
CA PRO A 33 -14.15 12.43 -10.37
C PRO A 33 -14.47 13.86 -9.94
N GLU A 34 -15.76 14.17 -9.88
CA GLU A 34 -16.26 15.50 -9.51
C GLU A 34 -15.89 15.91 -8.07
N ASN A 35 -15.59 14.92 -7.22
CA ASN A 35 -15.17 15.11 -5.84
C ASN A 35 -13.77 14.50 -5.60
N GLU A 36 -12.88 15.30 -4.99
CA GLU A 36 -11.55 14.87 -4.55
C GLU A 36 -11.67 13.96 -3.32
N PRO A 37 -11.00 12.79 -3.27
CA PRO A 37 -11.08 11.91 -2.09
C PRO A 37 -10.41 12.58 -0.87
N PRO A 38 -11.15 12.91 0.21
CA PRO A 38 -10.63 13.87 1.21
C PRO A 38 -9.54 13.34 2.16
N LYS A 39 -8.97 12.13 2.00
CA LYS A 39 -8.32 11.45 3.14
C LYS A 39 -7.03 10.68 2.88
N LEU A 40 -6.72 10.28 1.63
CA LEU A 40 -5.57 9.41 1.35
C LEU A 40 -4.23 10.15 1.43
N ILE A 41 -4.18 11.43 1.06
CA ILE A 41 -2.96 12.26 1.12
C ILE A 41 -2.42 12.38 2.55
N HIS A 42 -3.29 12.66 3.52
CA HIS A 42 -2.89 12.79 4.93
C HIS A 42 -2.36 11.46 5.48
N THR A 43 -3.00 10.34 5.13
CA THR A 43 -2.53 9.03 5.58
C THR A 43 -1.10 8.75 5.08
N GLN A 44 -0.78 9.09 3.82
CA GLN A 44 0.55 8.84 3.25
C GLN A 44 1.61 9.74 3.87
N TYR A 45 1.27 11.02 4.07
CA TYR A 45 2.16 11.95 4.75
C TYR A 45 2.49 11.49 6.17
N PHE A 46 1.50 11.03 6.96
CA PHE A 46 1.76 10.45 8.28
C PHE A 46 2.58 9.15 8.22
N ALA A 47 2.34 8.29 7.23
CA ALA A 47 3.15 7.09 7.05
C ALA A 47 4.63 7.42 6.75
N HIS A 48 4.87 8.44 5.93
CA HIS A 48 6.21 8.94 5.64
C HIS A 48 6.89 9.52 6.88
N LEU A 49 6.20 10.38 7.66
CA LEU A 49 6.74 10.91 8.92
C LEU A 49 7.04 9.80 9.93
N ASN A 50 6.17 8.79 10.06
CA ASN A 50 6.39 7.63 10.93
C ASN A 50 7.60 6.80 10.48
N LEU A 51 7.81 6.66 9.16
CA LEU A 51 9.00 6.01 8.61
C LEU A 51 10.26 6.78 8.98
N ILE A 52 10.30 8.11 8.76
CA ILE A 52 11.45 8.95 9.11
C ILE A 52 11.77 8.84 10.60
N ALA A 53 10.75 8.93 11.46
CA ALA A 53 10.92 8.81 12.89
C ALA A 53 11.48 7.43 13.31
N GLN A 54 11.04 6.36 12.64
CA GLN A 54 11.57 5.01 12.89
C GLN A 54 13.03 4.90 12.42
N MET A 55 13.36 5.38 11.21
CA MET A 55 14.72 5.39 10.70
C MET A 55 15.69 6.15 11.62
N GLN A 56 15.27 7.30 12.13
CA GLN A 56 16.07 8.07 13.09
C GLN A 56 16.30 7.32 14.40
N LYS A 57 15.29 6.61 14.93
CA LYS A 57 15.45 5.75 16.12
C LYS A 57 16.42 4.59 15.88
N ASP A 58 16.42 4.06 14.67
CA ASP A 58 17.31 2.96 14.25
C ASP A 58 18.73 3.46 13.90
N GLY A 59 19.01 4.77 14.04
CA GLY A 59 20.33 5.37 13.88
C GLY A 59 20.65 5.88 12.47
N TYR A 60 19.68 5.86 11.56
CA TYR A 60 19.85 6.40 10.21
C TYR A 60 19.73 7.93 10.21
N HIS A 61 20.68 8.60 9.55
CA HIS A 61 20.56 10.02 9.24
C HIS A 61 19.75 10.20 7.96
N TYR A 62 18.55 10.74 8.11
CA TYR A 62 17.68 11.03 6.98
C TYR A 62 18.12 12.31 6.26
N CYS A 63 18.50 12.21 4.99
CA CYS A 63 18.81 13.35 4.12
C CYS A 63 17.95 13.24 2.86
N GLY A 64 16.83 13.97 2.83
CA GLY A 64 15.91 13.98 1.69
C GLY A 64 16.34 15.03 0.67
N GLU A 65 16.86 14.60 -0.47
CA GLU A 65 17.06 15.45 -1.65
C GLU A 65 15.85 15.30 -2.58
N ASP A 66 15.26 16.44 -2.99
CA ASP A 66 14.19 16.59 -3.98
C ASP A 66 13.04 15.57 -3.93
N MET A 67 12.52 15.36 -2.72
CA MET A 67 11.30 14.60 -2.53
C MET A 67 10.13 15.52 -2.84
N GLY A 68 9.42 15.28 -3.94
CA GLY A 68 8.22 16.04 -4.27
C GLY A 68 7.21 16.09 -3.11
N ILE A 69 6.14 16.89 -3.24
CA ILE A 69 5.18 17.29 -2.18
C ILE A 69 4.65 16.15 -1.27
N PHE A 70 4.76 14.89 -1.66
CA PHE A 70 4.31 13.72 -0.90
C PHE A 70 5.42 12.86 -0.26
N GLY A 71 6.69 13.24 -0.36
CA GLY A 71 7.79 12.46 0.22
C GLY A 71 8.08 11.15 -0.51
N ILE A 72 7.66 11.03 -1.78
CA ILE A 72 7.76 9.80 -2.57
C ILE A 72 8.98 9.87 -3.48
N ASN A 73 9.88 8.90 -3.34
CA ASN A 73 11.06 8.74 -4.16
C ASN A 73 10.72 8.03 -5.47
N ARG A 74 11.09 8.63 -6.59
CA ARG A 74 10.86 8.05 -7.92
C ARG A 74 11.81 6.89 -8.22
N THR A 75 12.89 6.79 -7.46
CA THR A 75 13.97 5.83 -7.60
C THR A 75 14.22 5.14 -6.26
N GLY A 76 14.79 3.95 -6.30
CA GLY A 76 15.14 3.13 -5.15
C GLY A 76 15.75 1.82 -5.64
N PRO A 77 16.16 0.92 -4.72
CA PRO A 77 16.67 -0.41 -5.06
C PRO A 77 15.67 -1.21 -5.89
N ASP A 78 16.11 -2.29 -6.54
CA ASP A 78 15.16 -3.19 -7.21
C ASP A 78 14.31 -3.96 -6.18
N LEU A 79 13.13 -4.46 -6.60
CA LEU A 79 12.19 -5.16 -5.71
C LEU A 79 12.86 -6.22 -4.83
N ILE A 80 13.74 -7.04 -5.41
CA ILE A 80 14.39 -8.14 -4.70
C ILE A 80 15.29 -7.64 -3.57
N GLU A 81 15.99 -6.53 -3.78
CA GLU A 81 16.86 -5.91 -2.78
C GLU A 81 16.04 -5.26 -1.64
N ARG A 82 14.79 -4.88 -1.90
CA ARG A 82 13.88 -4.31 -0.90
C ARG A 82 13.28 -5.36 0.02
N ILE A 83 13.10 -6.61 -0.44
CA ILE A 83 12.36 -7.66 0.31
C ILE A 83 12.83 -7.83 1.76
N PRO A 84 14.15 -7.87 2.06
CA PRO A 84 14.63 -8.01 3.44
C PRO A 84 14.27 -6.84 4.36
N SER A 85 13.96 -5.67 3.79
CA SER A 85 13.72 -4.42 4.53
C SER A 85 12.59 -3.60 3.91
N LEU A 86 11.49 -4.27 3.49
CA LEU A 86 10.36 -3.63 2.80
C LEU A 86 9.84 -2.35 3.47
N PRO A 87 9.72 -2.25 4.80
CA PRO A 87 9.22 -1.05 5.45
C PRO A 87 10.07 0.19 5.18
N LEU A 88 11.39 0.03 5.02
CA LEU A 88 12.32 1.14 4.83
C LEU A 88 12.21 1.79 3.45
N TRP A 89 11.71 1.04 2.47
CA TRP A 89 11.60 1.48 1.08
C TRP A 89 10.15 1.74 0.66
N ALA A 90 9.24 1.89 1.63
CA ALA A 90 7.82 2.04 1.37
C ALA A 90 7.47 3.32 0.61
N ASP A 91 8.31 4.35 0.69
CA ASP A 91 8.17 5.65 0.02
C ASP A 91 8.79 5.68 -1.39
N CYS A 92 9.44 4.61 -1.86
CA CYS A 92 9.97 4.49 -3.22
C CYS A 92 8.98 3.78 -4.14
N TYR A 93 8.80 4.26 -5.39
CA TYR A 93 8.06 3.46 -6.38
C TYR A 93 8.69 2.10 -6.57
N CYS A 94 7.85 1.07 -6.71
CA CYS A 94 8.27 -0.27 -7.04
C CYS A 94 7.29 -0.88 -8.04
N ASP A 95 7.79 -1.37 -9.17
CA ASP A 95 7.04 -2.31 -9.99
C ASP A 95 7.05 -3.67 -9.27
N PHE A 96 5.88 -4.28 -9.07
CA PHE A 96 5.82 -5.67 -8.61
C PHE A 96 6.08 -6.60 -9.80
N ASN A 97 6.87 -7.66 -9.61
CA ASN A 97 7.10 -8.67 -10.64
C ASN A 97 7.07 -10.06 -10.02
N GLU A 98 5.96 -10.79 -10.23
CA GLU A 98 5.80 -12.14 -9.69
C GLU A 98 6.92 -13.10 -10.12
N TYR A 99 7.41 -12.98 -11.36
CA TYR A 99 8.43 -13.87 -11.89
C TYR A 99 9.78 -13.68 -11.18
N ASP A 100 10.23 -12.43 -11.03
CA ASP A 100 11.51 -12.13 -10.38
C ASP A 100 11.48 -12.51 -8.90
N VAL A 101 10.36 -12.25 -8.22
CA VAL A 101 10.16 -12.62 -6.81
C VAL A 101 10.27 -14.14 -6.63
N ARG A 102 9.60 -14.90 -7.50
CA ARG A 102 9.65 -16.37 -7.47
C ARG A 102 11.03 -16.89 -7.81
N LYS A 103 11.72 -16.30 -8.80
CA LYS A 103 13.10 -16.65 -9.19
C LYS A 103 14.10 -16.41 -8.05
N ALA A 104 13.89 -15.38 -7.24
CA ALA A 104 14.68 -15.09 -6.05
C ALA A 104 14.37 -16.00 -4.84
N GLY A 105 13.40 -16.93 -4.97
CA GLY A 105 13.06 -17.91 -3.94
C GLY A 105 12.03 -17.44 -2.91
N PHE A 106 11.36 -16.31 -3.16
CA PHE A 106 10.30 -15.79 -2.28
C PHE A 106 8.91 -16.21 -2.76
N GLU A 107 7.94 -16.26 -1.84
CA GLU A 107 6.54 -16.46 -2.18
C GLU A 107 5.89 -15.14 -2.63
N PRO A 108 5.49 -14.98 -3.91
CA PRO A 108 5.10 -13.69 -4.44
C PRO A 108 3.92 -13.04 -3.72
N MET A 109 2.91 -13.81 -3.33
CA MET A 109 1.74 -13.24 -2.67
C MET A 109 2.02 -12.81 -1.23
N ASP A 110 3.01 -13.41 -0.56
CA ASP A 110 3.47 -12.93 0.74
C ASP A 110 4.12 -11.56 0.60
N ILE A 111 4.97 -11.36 -0.41
CA ILE A 111 5.66 -10.09 -0.67
C ILE A 111 4.65 -9.01 -1.08
N PHE A 112 3.71 -9.35 -1.97
CA PHE A 112 2.66 -8.42 -2.39
C PHE A 112 1.79 -8.00 -1.20
N PHE A 113 1.39 -8.96 -0.35
CA PHE A 113 0.60 -8.72 0.85
C PHE A 113 1.35 -7.84 1.85
N LYS A 114 2.62 -8.15 2.15
CA LYS A 114 3.47 -7.33 3.01
C LYS A 114 3.65 -5.91 2.45
N GLY A 115 3.85 -5.78 1.14
CA GLY A 115 3.96 -4.46 0.50
C GLY A 115 2.69 -3.62 0.69
N LEU A 116 1.51 -4.19 0.53
CA LEU A 116 0.26 -3.49 0.84
C LEU A 116 0.16 -3.13 2.33
N ALA A 117 0.47 -4.07 3.22
CA ALA A 117 0.45 -3.83 4.67
C ALA A 117 1.43 -2.72 5.09
N TYR A 118 2.59 -2.62 4.45
CA TYR A 118 3.57 -1.54 4.68
C TYR A 118 3.29 -0.27 3.90
N ARG A 119 2.26 -0.29 3.04
CA ARG A 119 1.87 0.81 2.16
C ARG A 119 2.95 1.16 1.13
N MET A 120 3.70 0.17 0.69
CA MET A 120 4.67 0.31 -0.39
C MET A 120 3.97 0.85 -1.64
N MET A 121 4.64 1.80 -2.30
CA MET A 121 4.13 2.45 -3.51
C MET A 121 4.25 1.52 -4.72
N TRP A 122 3.36 0.53 -4.79
CA TRP A 122 3.23 -0.35 -5.95
C TRP A 122 2.81 0.46 -7.17
N LYS A 123 3.65 0.43 -8.19
CA LYS A 123 3.30 0.94 -9.50
C LYS A 123 2.38 -0.07 -10.16
N VAL A 124 1.20 0.41 -10.46
CA VAL A 124 0.15 -0.33 -11.14
C VAL A 124 -0.23 0.51 -12.36
N TYR A 125 -0.70 -0.09 -13.45
CA TYR A 125 -1.09 0.68 -14.63
C TYR A 125 -2.12 -0.05 -15.48
N TRP A 126 -2.87 0.68 -16.32
CA TRP A 126 -3.77 0.06 -17.28
C TRP A 126 -2.97 -0.46 -18.48
N ASN A 127 -3.00 -1.77 -18.73
CA ASN A 127 -2.47 -2.34 -19.95
C ASN A 127 -3.51 -2.20 -21.07
N ILE A 128 -3.35 -1.17 -21.92
CA ILE A 128 -4.28 -0.86 -23.01
C ILE A 128 -4.45 -2.05 -23.98
N ARG A 129 -3.39 -2.83 -24.23
CA ARG A 129 -3.46 -3.96 -25.17
C ARG A 129 -4.29 -5.13 -24.64
N GLN A 130 -4.29 -5.31 -23.32
CA GLN A 130 -5.00 -6.40 -22.65
C GLN A 130 -6.31 -5.94 -22.01
N ASP A 131 -6.63 -4.65 -22.14
CA ASP A 131 -7.77 -3.96 -21.51
C ASP A 131 -7.98 -4.35 -20.03
N LYS A 132 -6.89 -4.34 -19.26
CA LYS A 132 -6.92 -4.70 -17.84
C LYS A 132 -5.89 -3.94 -17.02
N LEU A 133 -6.13 -3.89 -15.71
CA LEU A 133 -5.16 -3.37 -14.75
C LEU A 133 -4.00 -4.36 -14.57
N ASN A 134 -2.77 -3.91 -14.77
CA ASN A 134 -1.56 -4.69 -14.57
C ASN A 134 -0.99 -4.44 -13.17
N LEU A 135 -0.97 -5.49 -12.35
CA LEU A 135 -0.44 -5.50 -10.98
C LEU A 135 0.98 -6.09 -10.87
N GLY A 136 1.58 -6.53 -11.99
CA GLY A 136 2.78 -7.36 -11.96
C GLY A 136 2.54 -8.84 -11.65
N THR A 137 1.27 -9.23 -11.59
CA THR A 137 0.79 -10.60 -11.30
C THR A 137 -0.61 -10.79 -11.89
N GLU A 138 -0.93 -12.02 -12.27
CA GLU A 138 -2.27 -12.43 -12.69
C GLU A 138 -3.05 -13.11 -11.54
N ASN A 139 -2.46 -13.21 -10.35
CA ASN A 139 -3.06 -13.90 -9.22
C ASN A 139 -4.31 -13.14 -8.73
N PRO A 140 -5.51 -13.76 -8.74
CA PRO A 140 -6.75 -13.12 -8.29
C PRO A 140 -6.69 -12.63 -6.84
N PHE A 141 -5.85 -13.25 -6.00
CA PHE A 141 -5.63 -12.83 -4.63
C PHE A 141 -5.12 -11.39 -4.53
N ALA A 142 -4.25 -10.96 -5.45
CA ALA A 142 -3.70 -9.60 -5.46
C ALA A 142 -4.80 -8.54 -5.63
N PHE A 143 -5.74 -8.77 -6.56
CA PHE A 143 -6.91 -7.90 -6.74
C PHE A 143 -7.79 -7.83 -5.49
N LYS A 144 -8.05 -8.99 -4.86
CA LYS A 144 -8.79 -9.05 -3.59
C LYS A 144 -8.10 -8.21 -2.51
N MET A 145 -6.77 -8.28 -2.41
CA MET A 145 -6.01 -7.51 -1.42
C MET A 145 -6.04 -6.01 -1.70
N ILE A 146 -5.99 -5.57 -2.97
CA ILE A 146 -6.15 -4.15 -3.33
C ILE A 146 -7.52 -3.62 -2.90
N ASN A 147 -8.58 -4.42 -3.08
CA ASN A 147 -9.94 -4.06 -2.65
C ASN A 147 -10.04 -3.98 -1.12
N ILE A 148 -9.43 -4.91 -0.39
CA ILE A 148 -9.37 -4.86 1.07
C ILE A 148 -8.58 -3.64 1.54
N PHE A 149 -7.42 -3.37 0.93
CA PHE A 149 -6.63 -2.17 1.23
C PHE A 149 -7.46 -0.90 1.08
N ASN A 150 -8.25 -0.78 0.01
CA ASN A 150 -9.16 0.36 -0.18
C ASN A 150 -10.19 0.51 0.94
N GLN A 151 -10.74 -0.60 1.44
CA GLN A 151 -11.73 -0.56 2.53
C GLN A 151 -11.13 -0.07 3.85
N VAL A 152 -9.85 -0.33 4.09
CA VAL A 152 -9.19 -0.01 5.36
C VAL A 152 -8.31 1.22 5.33
N ALA A 153 -8.08 1.82 4.16
CA ALA A 153 -7.11 2.89 3.96
C ALA A 153 -7.29 4.08 4.92
N ASP A 154 -8.54 4.41 5.24
CA ASP A 154 -8.91 5.51 6.15
C ASP A 154 -8.50 5.27 7.62
N PHE A 155 -8.11 4.04 7.97
CA PHE A 155 -7.69 3.62 9.32
C PHE A 155 -6.20 3.29 9.42
N LEU A 156 -5.42 3.41 8.33
CA LEU A 156 -3.99 3.06 8.30
C LEU A 156 -3.11 4.16 8.91
N TYR A 157 -3.36 4.49 10.18
CA TYR A 157 -2.59 5.43 11.01
C TYR A 157 -1.85 4.70 12.14
N ASP A 158 -0.87 5.36 12.75
CA ASP A 158 -0.14 4.89 13.93
C ASP A 158 0.33 3.43 13.81
N ARG A 159 1.18 3.20 12.80
CA ARG A 159 1.67 1.88 12.44
C ARG A 159 2.54 1.28 13.55
N GLU A 160 2.20 0.09 13.97
CA GLU A 160 3.01 -0.78 14.84
C GLU A 160 3.41 -2.04 14.08
N ILE A 161 4.71 -2.31 13.96
CA ILE A 161 5.22 -3.59 13.46
C ILE A 161 5.32 -4.54 14.66
N LEU A 162 4.57 -5.64 14.62
CA LEU A 162 4.52 -6.58 15.73
C LEU A 162 5.84 -7.35 15.87
N ASN A 163 6.17 -7.76 17.10
CA ASN A 163 7.40 -8.47 17.41
C ASN A 163 7.61 -9.71 16.51
N GLY A 164 8.84 -9.86 16.01
CA GLY A 164 9.21 -10.91 15.06
C GLY A 164 8.57 -10.75 13.68
N GLU A 165 8.10 -9.54 13.34
CA GLU A 165 7.43 -9.23 12.08
C GLU A 165 6.24 -10.17 11.79
N LYS A 166 5.48 -10.54 12.83
CA LYS A 166 4.30 -11.42 12.69
C LYS A 166 3.13 -10.74 11.95
N GLY A 167 3.13 -9.41 11.90
CA GLY A 167 2.11 -8.60 11.29
C GLY A 167 2.31 -7.11 11.56
N VAL A 168 1.38 -6.32 11.05
CA VAL A 168 1.32 -4.86 11.28
C VAL A 168 -0.05 -4.49 11.79
N LEU A 169 -0.07 -3.72 12.87
CA LEU A 169 -1.28 -3.11 13.42
C LEU A 169 -1.30 -1.63 13.03
N TYR A 170 -2.45 -1.18 12.57
CA TYR A 170 -2.77 0.24 12.44
C TYR A 170 -3.89 0.57 13.40
N THR A 171 -3.88 1.76 13.98
CA THR A 171 -4.92 2.24 14.88
C THR A 171 -5.31 3.65 14.52
N LYS A 172 -6.61 3.90 14.47
CA LYS A 172 -7.19 5.23 14.36
C LYS A 172 -8.49 5.26 15.16
N ASP A 173 -8.57 6.18 16.11
CA ASP A 173 -9.72 6.31 17.00
C ASP A 173 -10.04 4.97 17.70
N SER A 174 -11.28 4.48 17.63
CA SER A 174 -11.70 3.19 18.18
C SER A 174 -11.54 2.00 17.21
N THR A 175 -10.95 2.22 16.04
CA THR A 175 -10.76 1.19 15.01
C THR A 175 -9.30 0.80 14.89
N SER A 176 -9.04 -0.50 14.78
CA SER A 176 -7.71 -1.01 14.46
C SER A 176 -7.77 -1.98 13.29
N VAL A 177 -6.70 -2.04 12.51
CA VAL A 177 -6.57 -2.91 11.33
C VAL A 177 -5.30 -3.73 11.49
N LEU A 178 -5.46 -5.03 11.63
CA LEU A 178 -4.36 -5.98 11.74
C LEU A 178 -4.13 -6.69 10.40
N TRP A 179 -2.93 -6.53 9.86
CA TRP A 179 -2.41 -7.32 8.73
C TRP A 179 -1.52 -8.44 9.28
N ALA A 180 -1.90 -9.70 9.10
CA ALA A 180 -1.18 -10.85 9.65
C ALA A 180 -0.25 -11.50 8.62
N PHE A 181 1.05 -11.55 8.90
CA PHE A 181 2.06 -12.17 8.03
C PHE A 181 2.34 -13.64 8.37
N THR A 182 2.01 -14.05 9.59
CA THR A 182 2.11 -15.44 10.06
C THR A 182 0.86 -15.84 10.83
N ASN A 183 0.75 -17.11 11.19
CA ASN A 183 -0.29 -17.56 12.13
C ASN A 183 0.13 -17.23 13.57
N PHE A 184 -0.75 -16.63 14.36
CA PHE A 184 -0.49 -16.36 15.80
C PHE A 184 -1.77 -15.99 16.55
N ASP A 185 -1.73 -16.06 17.87
CA ASP A 185 -2.80 -15.53 18.72
C ASP A 185 -2.51 -14.06 19.05
N PHE A 186 -3.42 -13.17 18.66
CA PHE A 186 -3.36 -11.74 18.96
C PHE A 186 -4.33 -11.39 20.09
N PRO A 187 -3.84 -11.02 21.28
CA PRO A 187 -4.69 -10.65 22.40
C PRO A 187 -5.34 -9.28 22.19
N LEU A 188 -6.58 -9.13 22.66
CA LEU A 188 -7.29 -7.85 22.71
C LEU A 188 -7.46 -7.45 24.18
N ASN A 189 -7.19 -6.18 24.50
CA ASN A 189 -7.33 -5.65 25.87
C ASN A 189 -8.77 -5.79 26.39
N THR A 190 -9.75 -5.71 25.50
CA THR A 190 -11.18 -5.85 25.79
C THR A 190 -11.85 -6.74 24.74
N SER A 191 -13.09 -7.16 25.01
CA SER A 191 -13.89 -7.82 23.98
C SER A 191 -14.21 -6.83 22.87
N ALA A 192 -13.90 -7.17 21.63
CA ALA A 192 -14.14 -6.31 20.47
C ALA A 192 -14.88 -7.07 19.36
N LYS A 193 -15.54 -6.32 18.47
CA LYS A 193 -16.08 -6.87 17.23
C LYS A 193 -14.95 -6.95 16.21
N VAL A 194 -14.76 -8.13 15.63
CA VAL A 194 -13.68 -8.39 14.67
C VAL A 194 -14.27 -8.93 13.38
N LYS A 195 -13.90 -8.32 12.27
CA LYS A 195 -14.23 -8.77 10.92
C LYS A 195 -12.97 -9.21 10.21
N ASN A 196 -12.91 -10.47 9.79
CA ASN A 196 -11.91 -10.93 8.84
C ASN A 196 -12.34 -10.48 7.43
N LEU A 197 -11.60 -9.53 6.85
CA LEU A 197 -11.94 -8.94 5.55
C LEU A 197 -11.65 -9.86 4.37
N VAL A 198 -10.84 -10.91 4.57
CA VAL A 198 -10.55 -11.90 3.53
C VAL A 198 -11.65 -12.96 3.49
N SER A 199 -12.06 -13.52 4.62
CA SER A 199 -13.12 -14.54 4.66
C SER A 199 -14.53 -13.95 4.74
N GLY A 200 -14.66 -12.68 5.10
CA GLY A 200 -15.95 -12.01 5.35
C GLY A 200 -16.60 -12.41 6.67
N LYS A 201 -15.95 -13.23 7.49
CA LYS A 201 -16.49 -13.73 8.76
C LYS A 201 -16.33 -12.68 9.87
N ASP A 202 -17.39 -12.55 10.67
CA ASP A 202 -17.41 -11.72 11.86
C ASP A 202 -17.39 -12.59 13.11
N PHE A 203 -16.72 -12.10 14.16
CA PHE A 203 -16.81 -12.67 15.50
C PHE A 203 -16.63 -11.59 16.55
N THR A 204 -16.99 -11.91 17.79
CA THR A 204 -16.73 -11.06 18.96
C THR A 204 -15.94 -11.85 19.97
N GLY A 205 -14.87 -11.27 20.50
CA GLY A 205 -14.01 -11.96 21.44
C GLY A 205 -12.90 -11.10 22.00
N LYS A 206 -12.09 -11.69 22.88
CA LYS A 206 -10.94 -11.06 23.54
C LYS A 206 -9.60 -11.43 22.88
N SER A 207 -9.62 -12.18 21.79
CA SER A 207 -8.43 -12.58 21.05
C SER A 207 -8.78 -12.90 19.60
N ILE A 208 -7.82 -12.74 18.70
CA ILE A 208 -7.91 -13.12 17.29
C ILE A 208 -6.94 -14.27 17.08
N LYS A 209 -7.44 -15.39 16.53
CA LYS A 209 -6.56 -16.40 15.92
C LYS A 209 -6.19 -15.89 14.53
N ALA A 210 -5.09 -15.14 14.47
CA ALA A 210 -4.63 -14.53 13.24
C ALA A 210 -4.07 -15.60 12.31
N GLU A 211 -4.52 -15.59 11.07
CA GLU A 211 -4.07 -16.48 10.00
C GLU A 211 -3.22 -15.68 9.01
N LYS A 212 -2.17 -16.30 8.49
CA LYS A 212 -1.28 -15.71 7.50
C LYS A 212 -2.07 -15.16 6.31
N ASN A 213 -1.66 -13.99 5.83
CA ASN A 213 -2.24 -13.25 4.71
C ASN A 213 -3.72 -12.91 4.91
N ASN A 214 -4.16 -12.76 6.16
CA ASN A 214 -5.49 -12.23 6.49
C ASN A 214 -5.40 -10.80 7.05
N VAL A 215 -6.49 -10.06 6.85
CA VAL A 215 -6.68 -8.70 7.36
C VAL A 215 -7.89 -8.67 8.27
N TYR A 216 -7.73 -8.15 9.48
CA TYR A 216 -8.77 -8.07 10.49
C TYR A 216 -9.06 -6.61 10.81
N MET A 217 -10.33 -6.21 10.71
CA MET A 217 -10.82 -4.93 11.19
C MET A 217 -11.42 -5.13 12.59
N ILE A 218 -10.95 -4.35 13.54
CA ILE A 218 -11.25 -4.47 14.97
C ILE A 218 -11.95 -3.19 15.40
N SER A 219 -13.18 -3.29 15.86
CA SER A 219 -13.97 -2.16 16.36
C SER A 219 -14.23 -2.33 17.85
N ARG A 220 -13.78 -1.35 18.64
CA ARG A 220 -13.92 -1.29 20.10
C ARG A 220 -15.10 -0.42 20.51
#